data_AF-A0A2G1VXZ7-F1
#
_entry.id   AF-A0A2G1VXZ7-F1
#
_cell.length_a   1.000
_cell.length_b   1.000
_cell.length_c   1.000
_cell.angle_alpha   90.00
_cell.angle_beta   90.00
_cell.angle_gamma   90.00
#
_symmetry.space_group_name_H-M   'P 1'
#
loop_
_entity.id
_entity.type
_entity.pdbx_description
1 polymer ?
#
loop_
_entity_poly.entity_id
_entity_poly.type
_entity_poly.pdbx_seq_one_letter_code
_entity_poly.pdbx_strand_id
1 'polypeptide(L)' 'MQDIDLTSVGRIAGQFQTPVTKLMSIIEQLNIVPQQRLNGVGYYHPNDVERIAAVLQERSGHTIPTMDRQGIQ' A
#
# COMPACT_ATOMS: atom_id res chain seq x y z
N MET A 1 1.46 27.05 7.61
CA MET A 1 1.73 25.79 6.90
C MET A 1 1.27 24.67 7.82
N GLN A 2 0.38 23.77 7.35
CA GLN A 2 0.17 22.53 8.08
C GLN A 2 1.44 21.68 7.86
N ASP A 3 2.11 21.32 8.95
CA ASP A 3 3.16 20.30 8.90
C ASP A 3 2.49 18.99 8.50
N ILE A 4 2.73 18.56 7.26
CA ILE A 4 2.21 17.29 6.77
C ILE A 4 3.27 16.25 7.10
N ASP A 5 2.93 15.30 7.96
CA ASP A 5 3.78 14.14 8.27
C ASP A 5 3.96 13.26 7.03
N LEU A 6 5.04 13.50 6.29
CA LEU A 6 5.41 12.66 5.16
C LEU A 6 5.98 11.32 5.64
N THR A 7 5.53 10.24 5.02
CA THR A 7 5.94 8.88 5.40
C THR A 7 6.92 8.33 4.38
N SER A 8 8.10 7.88 4.83
CA SER A 8 9.10 7.27 3.96
C SER A 8 8.66 5.89 3.48
N VAL A 9 9.08 5.48 2.27
CA VAL A 9 8.76 4.12 1.76
C VAL A 9 9.20 3.01 2.73
N GLY A 10 10.33 3.19 3.43
CA GLY A 10 10.80 2.22 4.43
C GLY A 10 9.84 2.09 5.62
N ARG A 11 9.24 3.21 6.08
CA ARG A 11 8.24 3.19 7.15
C ARG A 11 6.94 2.53 6.67
N ILE A 12 6.51 2.80 5.44
CA ILE A 12 5.36 2.12 4.80
C ILE A 12 5.62 0.61 4.75
N ALA A 13 6.81 0.18 4.32
CA ALA A 13 7.20 -1.24 4.26
C ALA A 13 7.10 -1.94 5.62
N GLY A 14 7.60 -1.29 6.67
CA GLY A 14 7.48 -1.80 8.04
C GLY A 14 6.03 -1.87 8.53
N GLN A 15 5.25 -0.81 8.29
CA GLN A 15 3.85 -0.73 8.73
C GLN A 15 2.97 -1.82 8.12
N PHE A 16 3.13 -2.09 6.82
CA PHE A 16 2.33 -3.08 6.11
C PHE A 16 3.02 -4.45 5.98
N GLN A 17 4.16 -4.65 6.66
CA GLN A 17 4.97 -5.86 6.58
C GLN A 17 5.19 -6.33 5.13
N THR A 18 5.42 -5.36 4.23
CA THR A 18 5.44 -5.59 2.78
C THR A 18 6.82 -5.19 2.22
N PRO A 19 7.46 -6.03 1.39
CA PRO A 19 8.73 -5.69 0.77
C PRO A 19 8.68 -4.38 -0.03
N VAL A 20 9.72 -3.56 0.10
CA VAL A 20 9.84 -2.28 -0.62
C VAL A 20 9.68 -2.45 -2.13
N THR A 21 10.19 -3.55 -2.71
CA THR A 21 10.03 -3.85 -4.13
C THR A 21 8.57 -3.98 -4.56
N LYS A 22 7.75 -4.65 -3.75
CA LYS A 22 6.30 -4.78 -3.99
C LYS A 22 5.59 -3.43 -3.83
N LEU A 23 5.99 -2.63 -2.84
CA LEU A 23 5.46 -1.28 -2.69
C LEU A 23 5.79 -0.39 -3.88
N MET A 24 7.02 -0.46 -4.40
CA MET A 24 7.44 0.30 -5.59
C MET A 24 6.56 -0.03 -6.79
N SER A 25 6.31 -1.32 -7.06
CA SER A 25 5.40 -1.71 -8.14
C SER A 25 3.98 -1.15 -7.96
N ILE A 26 3.45 -1.12 -6.74
CA ILE A 26 2.12 -0.55 -6.45
C ILE A 26 2.14 0.98 -6.64
N ILE A 27 3.18 1.66 -6.17
CA ILE A 27 3.37 3.10 -6.32
C ILE A 27 3.43 3.48 -7.80
N GLU A 28 4.17 2.71 -8.61
CA GLU A 28 4.23 2.87 -10.07
C GLU A 28 2.87 2.63 -10.73
N GLN A 29 2.15 1.58 -10.34
CA GLN A 29 0.80 1.29 -10.85
C GLN A 29 -0.21 2.41 -10.55
N LEU A 30 -0.10 3.02 -9.37
CA LEU A 30 -0.97 4.11 -8.93
C LEU A 30 -0.53 5.48 -9.49
N ASN A 31 0.60 5.53 -10.20
CA ASN A 31 1.23 6.75 -10.70
C ASN A 31 1.44 7.80 -9.58
N ILE A 32 1.88 7.33 -8.41
CA ILE A 32 2.13 8.18 -7.24
C ILE A 32 3.57 8.68 -7.29
N VAL A 33 3.76 9.99 -7.21
CA VAL A 33 5.07 10.63 -7.13
C VAL A 33 5.34 11.03 -5.68
N PRO A 34 6.53 10.74 -5.12
CA PRO A 34 6.86 11.19 -3.77
C PRO A 34 6.85 12.72 -3.69
N GLN A 35 6.24 13.25 -2.63
CA GLN A 35 6.23 14.69 -2.33
C GLN A 35 7.64 15.22 -2.08
N GLN A 36 8.50 14.38 -1.49
CA GLN A 36 9.87 14.74 -1.21
C GLN A 36 10.79 13.53 -1.43
N ARG A 37 12.00 13.79 -1.89
CA ARG A 37 13.08 12.81 -1.95
C ARG A 37 14.25 13.28 -1.09
N LEU A 38 14.67 12.45 -0.13
CA LEU A 38 15.86 12.70 0.69
C LEU A 38 16.79 11.50 0.57
N ASN A 39 18.03 11.73 0.13
CA ASN A 39 19.05 10.68 -0.05
C ASN A 39 18.55 9.47 -0.89
N GLY A 40 17.76 9.74 -1.92
CA GLY A 40 17.16 8.70 -2.78
C GLY A 40 15.93 8.00 -2.18
N VAL A 41 15.55 8.29 -0.94
CA VAL A 41 14.33 7.77 -0.30
C VAL A 41 13.15 8.68 -0.60
N GLY A 42 12.07 8.11 -1.14
CA GLY A 42 10.81 8.80 -1.37
C GLY A 42 9.94 8.91 -0.11
N TYR A 43 9.35 10.08 0.08
CA TYR A 43 8.44 10.43 1.16
C TYR A 43 7.07 10.79 0.57
N TYR A 44 6.02 10.20 1.11
CA TYR A 44 4.67 10.20 0.53
C TYR A 44 3.69 10.88 1.46
N HIS A 45 2.69 11.53 0.87
CA HIS A 45 1.59 12.16 1.60
C HIS A 45 0.73 11.07 2.26
N PRO A 46 0.11 11.30 3.44
CA PRO A 46 -0.78 10.32 4.08
C PRO A 46 -1.86 9.78 3.13
N ASN A 47 -2.53 10.65 2.35
CA ASN A 47 -3.49 10.21 1.32
C ASN A 47 -2.91 9.20 0.31
N ASP A 48 -1.65 9.33 -0.08
CA ASP A 48 -1.01 8.37 -0.99
C ASP A 48 -0.71 7.05 -0.29
N VAL A 49 -0.31 7.11 0.99
CA VAL A 49 -0.12 5.93 1.84
C VAL A 49 -1.44 5.16 1.97
N GLU A 50 -2.57 5.84 2.16
CA GLU A 50 -3.89 5.21 2.21
C GLU A 50 -4.26 4.50 0.90
N ARG A 51 -3.94 5.11 -0.25
CA ARG A 51 -4.17 4.48 -1.56
C ARG A 51 -3.32 3.23 -1.76
N ILE A 52 -2.04 3.28 -1.33
CA ILE A 52 -1.15 2.11 -1.35
C ILE A 52 -1.71 1.02 -0.42
N ALA A 53 -2.18 1.38 0.77
CA ALA A 53 -2.78 0.47 1.74
C ALA A 53 -4.05 -0.21 1.20
N ALA A 54 -4.89 0.51 0.45
CA ALA A 54 -6.09 -0.04 -0.17
C ALA A 54 -5.74 -1.16 -1.16
N VAL A 55 -4.76 -0.95 -2.05
CA VAL A 55 -4.30 -1.98 -3.00
C VAL A 55 -3.71 -3.20 -2.30
N LEU A 56 -2.97 -2.99 -1.21
CA LEU A 56 -2.41 -4.08 -0.41
C LEU A 56 -3.50 -4.92 0.26
N GLN A 57 -4.57 -4.29 0.74
CA GLN A 57 -5.71 -4.95 1.36
C GLN A 57 -6.58 -5.69 0.33
N GLU A 58 -6.89 -5.07 -0.81
CA GLU A 58 -7.66 -5.72 -1.88
C GLU A 58 -6.96 -6.97 -2.41
N ARG A 59 -5.64 -6.96 -2.53
CA ARG A 59 -4.86 -8.14 -2.95
C ARG A 59 -4.74 -9.21 -1.86
N SER A 60 -4.90 -8.83 -0.60
CA SER A 60 -4.97 -9.78 0.53
C SER A 60 -6.40 -10.34 0.72
N GLY A 61 -7.39 -9.74 0.04
CA GLY A 61 -8.82 -10.05 0.13
C GLY A 61 -9.38 -10.94 -0.98
N HIS A 62 -8.55 -11.67 -1.74
CA HIS A 62 -9.04 -12.86 -2.48
C HIS A 62 -9.25 -14.06 -1.52
N THR A 63 -9.95 -13.84 -0.41
CA THR A 63 -10.86 -14.88 0.07
C THR A 63 -11.97 -14.93 -0.96
N ILE A 64 -11.85 -15.89 -1.86
CA ILE A 64 -12.98 -16.50 -2.56
C ILE A 64 -14.11 -16.60 -1.51
N PRO A 65 -15.33 -16.09 -1.73
CA PRO A 65 -16.45 -16.65 -1.02
C PRO A 65 -16.54 -18.09 -1.51
N THR A 66 -15.81 -19.00 -0.88
CA THR A 66 -16.17 -20.41 -0.90
C THR A 66 -17.48 -20.47 -0.14
N MET A 67 -18.57 -20.12 -0.82
CA MET A 67 -19.86 -20.71 -0.51
C MET A 67 -19.73 -22.19 -0.88
N ASP A 68 -19.01 -22.90 -0.01
CA ASP A 68 -19.19 -24.32 0.18
C ASP A 68 -20.63 -24.48 0.72
N ARG A 69 -21.56 -24.59 -0.21
CA ARG A 69 -22.83 -25.27 0.02
C ARG A 69 -22.85 -26.49 -0.87
N GLN A 70 -21.93 -27.40 -0.62
CA GLN A 70 -22.27 -28.82 -0.79
C GLN A 70 -23.09 -29.23 0.44
N GLY A 71 -24.40 -29.26 0.24
CA GLY A 71 -25.39 -29.64 1.24
C GLY A 71 -26.59 -30.27 0.54
N ILE A 72 -26.32 -31.40 -0.13
CA ILE A 72 -27.12 -32.62 -0.16
C ILE A 72 -28.57 -32.58 0.38
N GLN A 73 -29.45 -33.13 -0.47
CA GLN A 73 -30.70 -33.85 -0.23
C GLN A 73 -32.02 -33.09 -0.43
#